data_AF-A0A2V5TQR1-F1
#
_entry.id   AF-A0A2V5TQR1-F1
#
_cell.length_a   1.000
_cell.length_b   1.000
_cell.length_c   1.000
_cell.angle_alpha   90.00
_cell.angle_beta   90.00
_cell.angle_gamma   90.00
#
_symmetry.space_group_name_H-M   'P 1'
#
loop_
_entity.id
_entity.type
_entity.pdbx_description
1 polymer ?
#
loop_
_entity_poly.entity_id
_entity_poly.type
_entity_poly.pdbx_seq_one_letter_code
_entity_poly.pdbx_strand_id
1 'polypeptide(L)'
;IPWGLLTAILLVFGRLSADNELIALRSNGVSITRICVPLGGIAVVCTAICAWLNVQAAPAAQEKLRSTIFDLATRNPMALFGSDQVIDQFPGRKIYVGKKEGNKLENITVFELNQNSLPVKVTFARTGMLEADLPNKQILMHLYQARYQARDEKEPANLHKIR
;
A
#
# COMPACT_ATOMS: atom_id res chain seq x y z
N ILE A 1 8.38 6.12 17.26
CA ILE A 1 8.80 5.86 18.66
C ILE A 1 10.32 5.71 18.79
N PRO A 2 11.03 4.87 18.00
CA PRO A 2 12.48 4.65 18.19
C PRO A 2 13.32 5.91 18.00
N TRP A 3 13.06 6.66 16.93
CA TRP A 3 13.74 7.92 16.63
C TRP A 3 13.52 8.97 17.72
N GLY A 4 12.28 9.19 18.16
CA GLY A 4 11.99 10.15 19.23
C GLY A 4 12.64 9.80 20.57
N LEU A 5 12.70 8.50 20.91
CA LEU A 5 13.40 8.03 22.11
C LEU A 5 14.90 8.30 22.02
N LEU A 6 15.53 8.00 20.87
CA LEU A 6 16.95 8.31 20.63
C LEU A 6 17.22 9.82 20.80
N THR A 7 16.40 10.67 20.17
CA THR A 7 16.58 12.12 20.25
C THR A 7 16.41 12.63 21.68
N ALA A 8 15.43 12.13 22.42
CA ALA A 8 15.21 12.51 23.81
C ALA A 8 16.41 12.11 24.71
N ILE A 9 16.94 10.89 24.53
CA ILE A 9 18.13 10.42 25.24
C ILE A 9 19.32 11.33 24.95
N LEU A 10 19.57 11.64 23.67
CA LEU A 10 20.65 12.54 23.25
C LEU A 10 20.50 13.94 23.85
N LEU A 11 19.27 14.48 23.90
CA LEU A 11 19.00 15.81 24.45
C LEU A 11 19.22 15.85 25.97
N VAL A 12 18.75 14.83 26.69
CA VAL A 12 18.90 14.73 28.15
C VAL A 12 20.37 14.53 28.52
N PHE A 13 21.08 13.56 27.91
CA PHE A 13 22.50 13.38 28.16
C PHE A 13 23.34 14.56 27.66
N GLY A 14 22.93 15.21 26.57
CA GLY A 14 23.55 16.42 26.06
C GLY A 14 23.47 17.58 27.05
N ARG A 15 22.31 17.79 27.69
CA ARG A 15 22.16 18.77 28.77
C ARG A 15 22.97 18.41 30.01
N LEU A 16 22.86 17.17 30.51
CA LEU A 16 23.63 16.69 31.67
C LEU A 16 25.15 16.80 31.46
N SER A 17 25.61 16.65 30.21
CA SER A 17 27.02 16.85 29.87
C SER A 17 27.40 18.33 29.78
N ALA A 18 26.52 19.19 29.26
CA ALA A 18 26.78 20.63 29.16
C ALA A 18 26.81 21.32 30.54
N ASP A 19 25.95 20.87 31.45
CA ASP A 19 25.87 21.38 32.83
C ASP A 19 26.94 20.75 33.76
N ASN A 20 27.85 19.94 33.22
CA ASN A 20 28.89 19.19 33.95
C ASN A 20 28.36 18.28 35.08
N GLU A 21 27.05 18.04 35.17
CA GLU A 21 26.43 17.17 36.19
C GLU A 21 26.94 15.72 36.07
N LEU A 22 27.19 15.28 34.83
CA LEU A 22 27.75 13.96 34.56
C LEU A 22 29.18 13.81 35.12
N ILE A 23 29.98 14.88 35.05
CA ILE A 23 31.36 14.92 35.57
C ILE A 23 31.33 15.01 37.11
N ALA A 24 30.41 15.79 37.67
CA ALA A 24 30.20 15.93 39.11
C ALA A 24 29.73 14.62 39.77
N LEU A 25 28.83 13.87 39.14
CA LEU A 25 28.41 12.55 39.62
C LEU A 25 29.59 11.56 39.58
N ARG A 26 30.39 11.61 38.52
CA ARG A 26 31.55 10.73 38.37
C ARG A 26 32.67 11.05 39.35
N SER A 27 32.89 12.33 39.67
CA SER A 27 33.88 12.74 40.69
C SER A 27 33.46 12.37 42.11
N ASN A 28 32.16 12.23 42.36
CA ASN A 28 31.59 11.67 43.59
C ASN A 28 31.61 10.13 43.64
N GLY A 29 32.27 9.46 42.69
CA GLY A 29 32.42 8.00 42.67
C GLY A 29 31.20 7.24 42.16
N VAL A 30 30.19 7.92 41.60
CA VAL A 30 29.04 7.24 40.98
C VAL A 30 29.46 6.68 39.62
N SER A 31 29.25 5.37 39.42
CA SER A 31 29.54 4.73 38.14
C SER A 31 28.55 5.17 37.07
N ILE A 32 29.04 5.35 35.84
CA ILE A 32 28.21 5.74 34.70
C ILE A 32 27.10 4.71 34.42
N THR A 33 27.40 3.43 34.69
CA THR A 33 26.43 2.33 34.55
C THR A 33 25.20 2.52 35.43
N ARG A 34 25.35 3.03 36.65
CA ARG A 34 24.21 3.27 37.56
C ARG A 34 23.29 4.37 37.07
N ILE A 35 23.82 5.35 36.33
CA ILE A 35 23.07 6.42 35.67
C ILE A 35 22.31 5.87 34.45
N CYS A 36 22.89 4.91 33.73
CA CYS A 36 22.27 4.29 32.56
C CYS A 36 21.16 3.27 32.90
N VAL A 37 21.18 2.64 34.08
CA VAL A 37 20.18 1.64 34.51
C VAL A 37 18.72 2.15 34.45
N PRO A 38 18.35 3.31 35.03
CA PRO A 38 16.97 3.81 34.94
C PRO A 38 16.55 4.11 33.49
N LEU A 39 17.49 4.58 32.66
CA LEU A 39 17.25 4.81 31.24
C LEU A 39 16.99 3.51 30.48
N GLY A 40 17.74 2.45 30.82
CA GLY A 40 17.53 1.10 30.31
C GLY A 40 16.12 0.57 30.64
N GLY A 41 15.63 0.84 31.85
CA GLY A 41 14.25 0.52 32.24
C GLY A 41 13.21 1.19 31.34
N ILE A 42 13.35 2.49 31.10
CA ILE A 42 12.46 3.24 30.18
C ILE A 42 12.54 2.68 28.76
N ALA A 43 13.75 2.36 28.28
CA ALA A 43 13.94 1.79 26.95
C ALA A 43 13.26 0.42 26.80
N VAL A 44 13.31 -0.44 27.81
CA VAL A 44 12.61 -1.74 27.81
C VAL A 44 11.09 -1.55 27.75
N VAL A 45 10.54 -0.62 28.54
CA VAL A 45 9.10 -0.32 28.52
C VAL A 45 8.67 0.22 27.14
N CYS A 46 9.41 1.18 26.59
CA CYS A 46 9.13 1.70 25.25
C CYS A 46 9.25 0.62 24.16
N THR A 47 10.18 -0.33 24.31
CA THR A 47 10.34 -1.45 23.39
C THR A 47 9.15 -2.41 23.47
N ALA A 48 8.68 -2.73 24.68
CA ALA A 48 7.49 -3.57 24.87
C ALA A 48 6.24 -2.93 24.24
N ILE A 49 6.06 -1.62 24.40
CA ILE A 49 4.97 -0.87 23.75
C ILE A 49 5.11 -0.90 22.22
N CYS A 50 6.32 -0.69 21.70
CA CYS A 50 6.59 -0.78 20.26
C CYS A 50 6.27 -2.17 19.70
N ALA A 51 6.68 -3.22 20.40
CA ALA A 51 6.43 -4.60 20.01
C ALA A 51 4.92 -4.89 20.00
N TRP A 52 4.19 -4.47 21.05
CA TRP A 52 2.75 -4.63 21.13
C TRP A 52 2.01 -3.92 20.00
N LEU A 53 2.40 -2.67 19.68
CA LEU A 53 1.83 -1.91 18.56
C LEU A 53 2.13 -2.56 17.20
N ASN A 54 3.36 -3.06 16.98
CA ASN A 54 3.70 -3.72 15.73
C ASN A 54 2.98 -5.07 15.56
N VAL A 55 2.82 -5.84 16.64
CA VAL A 55 2.23 -7.18 16.57
C VAL A 55 0.70 -7.13 16.47
N GLN A 56 0.04 -6.18 17.14
CA GLN A 56 -1.43 -6.13 17.15
C GLN A 56 -2.02 -4.97 16.35
N ALA A 57 -1.49 -3.76 16.53
CA ALA A 57 -2.09 -2.57 15.91
C ALA A 57 -1.78 -2.47 14.41
N ALA A 58 -0.55 -2.81 14.00
CA ALA A 58 -0.16 -2.76 12.59
C ALA A 58 -0.98 -3.72 11.70
N PRO A 59 -1.10 -5.03 12.00
CA PRO A 59 -1.90 -5.92 11.16
C PRO A 59 -3.40 -5.60 11.23
N ALA A 60 -3.94 -5.25 12.40
CA ALA A 60 -5.35 -4.87 12.52
C ALA A 60 -5.69 -3.58 11.74
N ALA A 61 -4.78 -2.61 11.71
CA ALA A 61 -4.95 -1.39 10.91
C ALA A 61 -4.84 -1.67 9.41
N GLN A 62 -3.91 -2.52 8.98
CA GLN A 62 -3.77 -2.92 7.58
C GLN A 62 -4.99 -3.71 7.09
N GLU A 63 -5.49 -4.65 7.89
CA GLU A 63 -6.68 -5.44 7.54
C GLU A 63 -7.92 -4.55 7.45
N LYS A 64 -8.12 -3.64 8.43
CA LYS A 64 -9.21 -2.66 8.37
C LYS A 64 -9.08 -1.73 7.17
N LEU A 65 -7.90 -1.20 6.89
CA LEU A 65 -7.67 -0.33 5.73
C LEU A 65 -8.00 -1.04 4.43
N ARG A 66 -7.55 -2.29 4.27
CA ARG A 66 -7.85 -3.12 3.10
C ARG A 66 -9.34 -3.39 2.97
N SER A 67 -10.01 -3.72 4.07
CA SER A 67 -11.47 -3.96 4.09
C SER A 67 -12.28 -2.70 3.79
N THR A 68 -11.84 -1.52 4.25
CA THR A 68 -12.50 -0.24 3.99
C THR A 68 -12.29 0.21 2.55
N ILE A 69 -11.08 0.05 1.99
CA ILE A 69 -10.83 0.30 0.56
C ILE A 69 -11.72 -0.61 -0.28
N PHE A 70 -11.85 -1.87 0.12
CA PHE A 70 -12.68 -2.84 -0.57
C PHE A 70 -14.18 -2.52 -0.48
N ASP A 71 -14.67 -2.12 0.71
CA ASP A 71 -16.06 -1.68 0.90
C ASP A 71 -16.33 -0.39 0.10
N LEU A 72 -15.39 0.55 0.07
CA LEU A 72 -15.48 1.75 -0.78
C LEU A 72 -15.50 1.42 -2.27
N ALA A 73 -14.65 0.49 -2.72
CA ALA A 73 -14.62 0.00 -4.10
C ALA A 73 -15.94 -0.69 -4.47
N THR A 74 -16.54 -1.43 -3.53
CA THR A 74 -17.82 -2.12 -3.74
C THR A 74 -19.01 -1.14 -3.72
N ARG A 75 -18.97 -0.12 -2.85
CA ARG A 75 -20.05 0.89 -2.75
C ARG A 75 -20.01 1.95 -3.86
N ASN A 76 -18.84 2.27 -4.38
CA ASN A 76 -18.65 3.21 -5.49
C ASN A 76 -17.65 2.65 -6.51
N PRO A 77 -18.01 1.57 -7.25
CA PRO A 77 -17.14 1.02 -8.28
C PRO A 77 -16.78 2.08 -9.32
N MET A 78 -17.68 3.05 -9.55
CA MET A 78 -17.45 4.18 -10.46
C MET A 78 -16.35 5.15 -10.01
N ALA A 79 -16.00 5.23 -8.72
CA ALA A 79 -14.93 6.12 -8.24
C ALA A 79 -13.53 5.64 -8.64
N LEU A 80 -13.37 4.34 -8.90
CA LEU A 80 -12.12 3.76 -9.38
C LEU A 80 -11.83 4.10 -10.85
N PHE A 81 -12.88 4.44 -11.63
CA PHE A 81 -12.79 4.74 -13.05
C PHE A 81 -12.97 6.25 -13.27
N GLY A 82 -11.86 6.97 -13.35
CA GLY A 82 -11.81 8.34 -13.87
C GLY A 82 -11.96 8.36 -15.40
N SER A 83 -12.48 9.45 -15.97
CA SER A 83 -12.39 9.68 -17.42
C SER A 83 -10.92 9.86 -17.81
N ASP A 84 -10.49 9.19 -18.88
CA ASP A 84 -9.14 9.28 -19.45
C ASP A 84 -8.01 8.86 -18.50
N GLN A 85 -8.25 7.80 -17.70
CA GLN A 85 -7.24 7.28 -16.77
C GLN A 85 -6.99 5.78 -16.98
N VAL A 86 -5.72 5.38 -16.79
CA VAL A 86 -5.31 3.98 -16.72
C VAL A 86 -5.36 3.54 -15.26
N ILE A 87 -6.09 2.47 -14.99
CA ILE A 87 -6.24 1.88 -13.67
C ILE A 87 -5.33 0.66 -13.59
N ASP A 88 -4.37 0.71 -12.67
CA ASP A 88 -3.37 -0.34 -12.42
C ASP A 88 -3.53 -0.95 -11.01
N GLN A 89 -4.73 -0.85 -10.43
CA GLN A 89 -5.02 -1.34 -9.08
C GLN A 89 -5.33 -2.85 -9.06
N PHE A 90 -5.53 -3.46 -10.22
CA PHE A 90 -5.83 -4.89 -10.34
C PHE A 90 -4.56 -5.67 -10.71
N PRO A 91 -4.07 -6.58 -9.86
CA PRO A 91 -2.84 -7.31 -10.12
C PRO A 91 -2.96 -8.11 -11.43
N GLY A 92 -2.02 -7.89 -12.36
CA GLY A 92 -1.97 -8.57 -13.67
C GLY A 92 -2.90 -7.99 -14.74
N ARG A 93 -3.65 -6.91 -14.46
CA ARG A 93 -4.57 -6.28 -15.43
C ARG A 93 -4.48 -4.76 -15.39
N LYS A 94 -4.30 -4.12 -16.55
CA LYS A 94 -4.41 -2.67 -16.71
C LYS A 94 -5.64 -2.33 -17.51
N ILE A 95 -6.45 -1.40 -17.01
CA ILE A 95 -7.71 -1.01 -17.67
C ILE A 95 -7.64 0.46 -18.03
N TYR A 96 -7.82 0.78 -19.31
CA TYR A 96 -7.98 2.14 -19.80
C TYR A 96 -9.45 2.42 -20.12
N VAL A 97 -9.94 3.59 -19.72
CA VAL A 97 -11.28 4.08 -20.04
C VAL A 97 -11.16 5.46 -20.67
N GLY A 98 -11.57 5.59 -21.93
CA GLY A 98 -11.54 6.87 -22.64
C GLY A 98 -12.58 7.87 -22.12
N LYS A 99 -13.85 7.45 -21.98
CA LYS A 99 -14.93 8.34 -21.54
C LYS A 99 -15.85 7.66 -20.53
N LYS A 100 -16.35 8.45 -19.58
CA LYS A 100 -17.30 8.03 -18.55
C LYS A 100 -18.49 8.97 -18.51
N GLU A 101 -19.69 8.42 -18.62
CA GLU A 101 -20.96 9.13 -18.46
C GLU A 101 -21.87 8.34 -17.51
N GLY A 102 -22.07 8.84 -16.29
CA GLY A 102 -22.84 8.12 -15.27
C GLY A 102 -22.24 6.75 -14.95
N ASN A 103 -23.01 5.68 -15.11
CA ASN A 103 -22.58 4.27 -14.91
C ASN A 103 -22.10 3.59 -16.22
N LYS A 104 -21.99 4.35 -17.32
CA LYS A 104 -21.59 3.86 -18.63
C LYS A 104 -20.16 4.29 -18.93
N LEU A 105 -19.35 3.33 -19.35
CA LEU A 105 -17.97 3.53 -19.78
C LEU A 105 -17.89 3.37 -21.30
N GLU A 106 -17.11 4.19 -21.98
CA GLU A 106 -16.89 4.15 -23.42
C GLU A 106 -15.40 4.11 -23.75
N ASN A 107 -15.06 3.44 -24.85
CA ASN A 107 -13.68 3.20 -25.31
C ASN A 107 -12.81 2.56 -24.21
N ILE A 108 -13.12 1.31 -23.90
CA ILE A 108 -12.46 0.55 -22.85
C ILE A 108 -11.39 -0.34 -23.49
N THR A 109 -10.19 -0.33 -22.92
CA THR A 109 -9.10 -1.23 -23.31
C THR A 109 -8.58 -1.95 -22.07
N VAL A 110 -8.67 -3.28 -22.06
CA VAL A 110 -8.18 -4.13 -20.97
C VAL A 110 -6.92 -4.84 -21.45
N PHE A 111 -5.81 -4.65 -20.74
CA PHE A 111 -4.55 -5.34 -20.96
C PHE A 111 -4.36 -6.39 -19.86
N GLU A 112 -4.24 -7.65 -20.26
CA GLU A 112 -3.83 -8.74 -19.38
C GLU A 112 -2.32 -8.95 -19.53
N LEU A 113 -1.60 -8.83 -18.42
CA LEU A 113 -0.14 -8.87 -18.36
C LEU A 113 0.33 -10.22 -17.84
N ASN A 114 1.38 -10.77 -18.46
CA ASN A 114 2.07 -11.96 -17.94
C ASN A 114 3.08 -11.58 -16.82
N GLN A 115 3.73 -12.56 -16.20
CA GLN A 115 4.72 -12.38 -15.12
C GLN A 115 5.86 -11.40 -15.48
N ASN A 116 6.16 -11.27 -16.77
CA ASN A 116 7.18 -10.34 -17.29
C ASN A 116 6.62 -8.94 -17.64
N SER A 117 5.42 -8.58 -17.18
CA SER A 117 4.74 -7.31 -17.48
C SER A 117 4.48 -7.05 -18.97
N LEU A 118 4.41 -8.11 -19.78
CA LEU A 118 4.11 -8.03 -21.20
C LEU A 118 2.61 -8.28 -21.45
N PRO A 119 1.93 -7.48 -22.29
CA PRO A 119 0.53 -7.68 -22.60
C PRO A 119 0.36 -8.92 -23.48
N VAL A 120 -0.21 -9.98 -22.90
CA VAL A 120 -0.49 -11.25 -23.60
C VAL A 120 -1.88 -11.26 -24.22
N LYS A 121 -2.82 -10.50 -23.64
CA LYS A 121 -4.17 -10.37 -24.19
C LYS A 121 -4.66 -8.95 -24.05
N VAL A 122 -5.24 -8.43 -25.12
CA VAL A 122 -5.79 -7.07 -25.15
C VAL A 122 -7.24 -7.16 -25.58
N THR A 123 -8.14 -6.65 -24.75
CA THR A 123 -9.58 -6.62 -25.05
C THR A 123 -10.01 -5.18 -25.25
N PHE A 124 -10.53 -4.87 -26.44
CA PHE A 124 -11.11 -3.59 -26.77
C PHE A 124 -12.63 -3.69 -26.71
N ALA A 125 -13.30 -2.76 -26.05
CA ALA A 125 -14.75 -2.70 -25.99
C ALA A 125 -15.24 -1.28 -26.25
N ARG A 126 -16.31 -1.16 -27.05
CA ARG A 126 -16.90 0.14 -27.35
C ARG A 126 -17.61 0.74 -26.14
N THR A 127 -18.28 -0.11 -25.37
CA THR A 127 -19.05 0.28 -24.20
C THR A 127 -18.91 -0.76 -23.10
N GLY A 128 -18.98 -0.34 -21.85
CA GLY A 128 -19.05 -1.25 -20.72
C GLY A 128 -19.81 -0.66 -19.55
N MET A 129 -20.25 -1.55 -18.67
CA MET A 129 -20.97 -1.22 -17.44
C MET A 129 -20.32 -1.94 -16.27
N LEU A 130 -20.29 -1.26 -15.13
CA LEU A 130 -19.79 -1.81 -13.88
C LEU A 130 -20.96 -2.15 -12.98
N GLU A 131 -20.92 -3.36 -12.43
CA GLU A 131 -21.89 -3.86 -11.47
C GLU A 131 -21.15 -4.35 -10.22
N ALA A 132 -21.57 -3.89 -9.06
CA ALA A 132 -21.05 -4.37 -7.79
C ALA A 132 -21.89 -5.56 -7.33
N ASP A 133 -21.30 -6.74 -7.37
CA ASP A 133 -21.83 -7.94 -6.76
C ASP A 133 -21.52 -7.88 -5.25
N LEU A 134 -22.41 -7.20 -4.51
CA LEU A 134 -22.38 -7.07 -3.06
C LEU A 134 -22.32 -8.42 -2.32
N PRO A 135 -23.12 -9.46 -2.68
CA PRO A 135 -23.06 -10.74 -1.99
C PRO A 135 -21.74 -11.47 -2.21
N ASN A 136 -21.18 -11.47 -3.42
CA ASN A 136 -19.89 -12.12 -3.69
C ASN A 136 -18.68 -11.21 -3.45
N LYS A 137 -18.89 -9.96 -3.02
CA LYS A 137 -17.82 -8.99 -2.80
C LYS A 137 -16.96 -8.83 -4.06
N GLN A 138 -17.57 -8.68 -5.23
CA GLN A 138 -16.84 -8.59 -6.49
C GLN A 138 -17.36 -7.44 -7.34
N ILE A 139 -16.49 -6.87 -8.17
CA ILE A 139 -16.89 -5.89 -9.18
C ILE A 139 -16.88 -6.60 -10.52
N LEU A 140 -18.06 -6.75 -11.11
CA LEU A 140 -18.26 -7.33 -12.43
C LEU A 140 -18.25 -6.23 -13.47
N MET A 141 -17.43 -6.42 -14.51
CA MET A 141 -17.39 -5.52 -15.66
C MET A 141 -18.02 -6.22 -16.86
N HIS A 142 -19.15 -5.69 -17.31
CA HIS A 142 -19.83 -6.15 -18.51
C HIS A 142 -19.34 -5.33 -19.71
N LEU A 143 -18.65 -5.99 -20.64
CA LEU A 143 -18.15 -5.37 -21.87
C LEU A 143 -19.09 -5.68 -23.03
N TYR A 144 -19.50 -4.64 -23.75
CA TYR A 144 -20.38 -4.75 -24.91
C TYR A 144 -19.60 -4.44 -26.19
N GLN A 145 -19.88 -5.23 -27.24
CA GLN A 145 -19.18 -5.15 -28.53
C GLN A 145 -17.65 -5.28 -28.35
N ALA A 146 -17.25 -6.21 -27.49
CA ALA A 146 -15.85 -6.46 -27.20
C ALA A 146 -15.19 -7.30 -28.30
N ARG A 147 -13.95 -6.95 -28.62
CA ARG A 147 -13.03 -7.76 -29.44
C ARG A 147 -11.78 -7.99 -28.62
N TYR A 148 -11.35 -9.24 -28.49
CA TYR A 148 -10.09 -9.56 -27.87
C TYR A 148 -9.06 -9.93 -28.94
N GLN A 149 -7.81 -9.63 -28.65
CA GLN A 149 -6.63 -10.07 -29.39
C GLN A 149 -5.76 -10.83 -28.40
N ALA A 150 -5.47 -12.09 -28.69
CA ALA A 150 -4.55 -12.89 -27.92
C ALA A 150 -3.19 -12.93 -28.65
N ARG A 151 -2.12 -12.66 -27.91
CA ARG A 151 -0.75 -12.85 -28.35
C ARG A 151 -0.26 -14.21 -27.87
N ASP A 152 0.62 -14.84 -28.64
CA ASP A 152 1.24 -16.11 -28.28
C ASP A 152 2.01 -15.97 -26.95
N GLU A 153 1.70 -16.86 -26.00
CA GLU A 153 2.21 -16.85 -24.63
C GLU A 153 3.74 -17.06 -24.56
N LYS A 154 4.32 -17.68 -25.60
CA LYS A 154 5.76 -17.97 -25.71
C LYS A 154 6.55 -16.91 -26.50
N GLU A 155 5.89 -16.12 -27.35
CA GLU A 155 6.50 -15.06 -28.18
C GLU A 155 5.60 -13.81 -28.26
N PRO A 156 5.43 -13.06 -27.15
CA PRO A 156 4.55 -11.88 -27.12
C PRO A 156 5.02 -10.70 -27.99
N ALA A 157 6.26 -10.74 -28.50
CA ALA A 157 6.84 -9.74 -29.40
C ALA A 157 6.59 -10.03 -30.89
N ASN A 158 6.11 -11.24 -31.24
CA ASN A 158 5.92 -11.64 -32.63
C ASN A 158 4.54 -11.20 -33.14
N LEU A 159 4.50 -10.07 -33.85
CA LEU A 159 3.27 -9.46 -34.38
C LEU A 159 2.56 -10.31 -35.45
N HIS A 160 3.22 -11.32 -36.01
CA HIS A 160 2.64 -12.20 -37.04
C HIS A 160 1.79 -13.34 -36.47
N LYS A 161 1.80 -13.56 -35.15
CA LYS A 161 1.04 -14.64 -34.47
C LYS A 161 -0.15 -14.12 -33.65
N ILE A 162 -0.67 -12.93 -33.98
CA ILE A 162 -1.85 -12.38 -33.30
C ILE A 162 -3.09 -13.14 -33.80
N ARG A 163 -3.87 -13.69 -32.86
CA ARG A 163 -5.16 -14.37 -33.14
C ARG A 163 -6.30 -13.70 -32.40
#